data_AF-A0A1B6FPV3-F1
#
_entry.id   AF-A0A1B6FPV3-F1
#
_cell.length_a   1.000
_cell.length_b   1.000
_cell.length_c   1.000
_cell.angle_alpha   90.00
_cell.angle_beta   90.00
_cell.angle_gamma   90.00
#
_symmetry.space_group_name_H-M   'P 1'
#
loop_
_entity.id
_entity.type
_entity.pdbx_description
1 polymer ?
#
loop_
_entity_poly.entity_id
_entity_poly.type
_entity_poly.pdbx_seq_one_letter_code
_entity_poly.pdbx_strand_id
1 'polypeptide(L)'
;KECAAQVGVDLKVAQEPHVSLTRTVVLLHHWIDNFITSVRSSLGHLPRFSVQLGAPAVYCNEERTRTFLGLRAITSVTELCATTHALDECLAEFRLPPFYTDPSFHMSVLWVVGD
;
A
#
# COMPACT_ATOMS: atom_id res chain seq x y z
N LYS A 1 -11.21 -7.55 24.26
CA LYS A 1 -10.00 -6.77 24.60
C LYS A 1 -8.88 -7.64 25.23
N GLU A 2 -9.12 -8.92 25.51
CA GLU A 2 -8.20 -9.76 26.32
C GLU A 2 -7.27 -10.70 25.53
N CYS A 3 -7.47 -10.90 24.22
CA CYS A 3 -6.73 -11.95 23.50
C CYS A 3 -5.27 -11.60 23.16
N ALA A 4 -4.92 -10.32 22.96
CA ALA A 4 -3.56 -9.91 22.61
C ALA A 4 -2.64 -9.72 23.85
N ALA A 5 -3.23 -9.38 25.00
CA ALA A 5 -2.48 -9.12 26.23
C ALA A 5 -1.84 -10.38 26.82
N GLN A 6 -2.32 -11.58 26.46
CA GLN A 6 -1.81 -12.85 26.96
C GLN A 6 -0.47 -13.29 26.33
N VAL A 7 0.02 -12.62 25.28
CA VAL A 7 1.22 -13.05 24.52
C VAL A 7 2.39 -12.06 24.63
N GLY A 8 2.24 -10.93 25.35
CA GLY A 8 3.32 -9.94 25.51
C GLY A 8 3.67 -9.17 24.23
N VAL A 9 2.74 -9.11 23.27
CA VAL A 9 2.92 -8.50 21.96
C VAL A 9 2.52 -7.01 22.02
N ASP A 10 3.49 -6.11 21.80
CA ASP A 10 3.27 -4.66 21.74
C ASP A 10 2.63 -4.25 20.40
N LEU A 11 1.30 -4.38 20.32
CA LEU A 11 0.51 -3.96 19.16
C LEU A 11 0.38 -2.43 19.10
N LYS A 12 0.73 -1.87 17.96
CA LYS A 12 0.69 -0.43 17.68
C LYS A 12 -0.41 -0.09 16.68
N VAL A 13 -1.04 1.07 16.85
CA VAL A 13 -2.07 1.58 15.94
C VAL A 13 -1.42 2.28 14.75
N ALA A 14 -1.89 1.99 13.53
CA ALA A 14 -1.50 2.71 12.33
C ALA A 14 -2.08 4.15 12.37
N GLN A 15 -1.21 5.16 12.37
CA GLN A 15 -1.61 6.57 12.56
C GLN A 15 -2.15 7.21 11.28
N GLU A 16 -1.68 6.76 10.12
CA GLU A 16 -2.06 7.28 8.80
C GLU A 16 -2.59 6.14 7.93
N PRO A 17 -3.89 5.83 8.00
CA PRO A 17 -4.47 4.74 7.23
C PRO A 17 -4.41 5.05 5.73
N HIS A 18 -3.88 4.12 4.96
CA HIS A 18 -3.72 4.23 3.51
C HIS A 18 -3.83 2.86 2.84
N VAL A 19 -4.00 2.85 1.52
CA VAL A 19 -3.87 1.67 0.67
C VAL A 19 -2.62 1.87 -0.19
N SER A 20 -1.65 0.96 -0.08
CA SER A 20 -0.45 1.01 -0.91
C SER A 20 -0.78 0.71 -2.37
N LEU A 21 -0.30 1.57 -3.27
CA LEU A 21 -0.46 1.43 -4.73
C LEU A 21 0.88 1.26 -5.45
N THR A 22 1.98 1.34 -4.70
CA THR A 22 3.34 1.00 -5.13
C THR A 22 4.01 0.21 -4.02
N ARG A 23 5.11 -0.48 -4.33
CA ARG A 23 6.04 -0.93 -3.30
C ARG A 23 6.87 0.26 -2.80
N THR A 24 7.60 0.07 -1.70
CA THR A 24 8.61 1.03 -1.29
C THR A 24 9.75 1.01 -2.30
N VAL A 25 10.05 2.17 -2.88
CA VAL A 25 11.13 2.33 -3.87
C VAL A 25 12.11 3.40 -3.39
N VAL A 26 13.37 3.27 -3.82
CA VAL A 26 14.39 4.29 -3.55
C VAL A 26 14.48 5.20 -4.77
N LEU A 27 14.07 6.45 -4.61
CA LEU A 27 14.13 7.47 -5.64
C LEU A 27 15.30 8.43 -5.37
N LEU A 28 16.08 8.75 -6.40
CA LEU A 28 17.13 9.77 -6.28
C LEU A 28 16.50 11.15 -6.07
N HIS A 29 17.10 11.97 -5.20
CA HIS A 29 16.53 13.27 -4.84
C HIS A 29 16.20 14.15 -6.04
N HIS A 30 17.09 14.20 -7.04
CA HIS A 30 16.90 15.01 -8.25
C HIS A 30 15.80 14.49 -9.20
N TRP A 31 15.24 13.30 -8.95
CA TRP A 31 14.11 12.75 -9.69
C TRP A 31 12.75 13.03 -9.04
N ILE A 32 12.73 13.48 -7.78
CA ILE A 32 11.47 13.65 -7.01
C ILE A 32 10.46 14.54 -7.75
N ASP A 33 10.88 15.72 -8.21
CA ASP A 33 9.96 16.67 -8.85
C ASP A 33 9.40 16.15 -10.19
N ASN A 34 10.26 15.50 -10.98
CA ASN A 34 9.85 14.89 -12.25
C ASN A 34 8.91 13.71 -12.02
N PHE A 35 9.20 12.87 -11.01
CA PHE A 35 8.34 11.75 -10.64
C PHE A 35 6.96 12.23 -10.18
N ILE A 36 6.90 13.24 -9.31
CA ILE A 36 5.64 13.85 -8.87
C ILE A 36 4.85 14.42 -10.06
N THR A 37 5.54 15.05 -11.02
CA THR A 37 4.91 15.59 -12.23
C THR A 37 4.32 14.48 -13.10
N SER A 38 5.09 13.40 -13.32
CA SER A 38 4.64 12.21 -14.05
C SER A 38 3.40 11.58 -13.40
N VAL A 39 3.44 11.35 -12.08
CA VAL A 39 2.30 10.81 -11.31
C VAL A 39 1.07 11.72 -11.41
N ARG A 40 1.22 13.03 -11.26
CA ARG A 40 0.09 13.98 -11.37
C ARG A 40 -0.53 13.97 -12.76
N SER A 41 0.28 13.91 -13.82
CA SER A 41 -0.20 13.84 -15.19
C SER A 41 -0.93 12.53 -15.46
N SER A 42 -0.38 11.42 -14.98
CA SER A 42 -0.93 10.07 -15.18
C SER A 42 -2.25 9.88 -14.43
N LEU A 43 -2.29 10.26 -13.14
CA LEU A 43 -3.48 10.07 -12.30
C LEU A 43 -4.54 11.18 -12.44
N GLY A 44 -4.18 12.34 -12.99
CA GLY A 44 -5.06 13.52 -13.07
C GLY A 44 -6.34 13.31 -13.90
N HIS A 45 -6.36 12.30 -14.76
CA HIS A 45 -7.50 11.93 -15.59
C HIS A 45 -8.34 10.79 -15.04
N LEU A 46 -7.88 10.11 -13.98
CA LEU A 46 -8.61 8.98 -13.42
C LEU A 46 -9.83 9.48 -12.63
N PRO A 47 -11.01 8.85 -12.80
CA PRO A 47 -12.19 9.21 -12.06
C PRO A 47 -12.00 8.90 -10.58
N ARG A 48 -12.67 9.68 -9.72
CA ARG A 48 -12.76 9.37 -8.29
C ARG A 48 -13.60 8.11 -8.09
N PHE A 49 -13.16 7.25 -7.19
CA PHE A 49 -13.88 6.04 -6.80
C PHE A 49 -13.87 5.87 -5.28
N SER A 50 -14.67 4.93 -4.77
CA SER A 50 -14.77 4.62 -3.34
C SER A 50 -14.45 3.15 -3.09
N VAL A 51 -13.59 2.90 -2.12
CA VAL A 51 -13.17 1.55 -1.74
C VAL A 51 -13.89 1.16 -0.46
N GLN A 52 -14.58 0.02 -0.48
CA GLN A 52 -15.09 -0.63 0.73
C GLN A 52 -14.05 -1.64 1.22
N LEU A 53 -13.86 -1.67 2.53
CA LEU A 53 -12.94 -2.59 3.20
C LEU A 53 -13.75 -3.69 3.90
N GLY A 54 -13.29 -4.93 3.74
CA GLY A 54 -13.95 -6.12 4.24
C GLY A 54 -13.30 -6.68 5.50
N ALA A 55 -13.24 -8.02 5.56
CA ALA A 55 -12.74 -8.76 6.70
C ALA A 55 -11.24 -8.47 6.98
N PRO A 56 -10.82 -8.57 8.25
CA PRO A 56 -9.42 -8.45 8.62
C PRO A 56 -8.57 -9.60 8.06
N ALA A 57 -7.35 -9.28 7.69
CA ALA A 57 -6.32 -10.22 7.27
C ALA A 57 -4.95 -9.81 7.84
N VAL A 58 -4.06 -10.79 7.97
CA VAL A 58 -2.70 -10.58 8.44
C VAL A 58 -1.78 -10.40 7.24
N TYR A 59 -0.96 -9.35 7.30
CA TYR A 59 0.02 -9.00 6.27
C TYR A 59 1.40 -8.89 6.89
N CYS A 60 2.44 -9.04 6.08
CA CYS A 60 3.82 -8.85 6.49
C CYS A 60 4.51 -7.93 5.48
N ASN A 61 5.42 -7.07 5.92
CA ASN A 61 6.24 -6.31 4.97
C ASN A 61 7.19 -7.22 4.20
N GLU A 62 7.74 -6.73 3.09
CA GLU A 62 8.68 -7.48 2.24
C GLU A 62 9.89 -7.99 3.04
N GLU A 63 10.39 -7.20 3.99
CA GLU A 63 11.56 -7.56 4.80
C GLU A 63 11.23 -8.54 5.94
N ARG A 64 9.95 -8.90 6.14
CA ARG A 64 9.45 -9.75 7.24
C ARG A 64 9.90 -9.31 8.63
N THR A 65 9.90 -8.01 8.84
CA THR A 65 10.25 -7.40 10.13
C THR A 65 9.04 -6.78 10.83
N ARG A 66 7.88 -6.73 10.16
CA ARG A 66 6.63 -6.14 10.64
C ARG A 66 5.43 -6.93 10.18
N THR A 67 4.62 -7.39 11.13
CA THR A 67 3.27 -7.92 10.88
C THR A 67 2.24 -6.82 11.03
N PHE A 68 1.24 -6.82 10.15
CA PHE A 68 0.12 -5.88 10.14
C PHE A 68 -1.20 -6.64 10.23
N LEU A 69 -2.14 -6.07 10.98
CA LEU A 69 -3.55 -6.39 10.82
C LEU A 69 -4.14 -5.34 9.87
N GLY A 70 -4.62 -5.78 8.71
CA GLY A 70 -5.21 -4.91 7.70
C GLY A 70 -6.63 -5.34 7.32
N LEU A 71 -7.38 -4.41 6.74
CA LEU A 71 -8.69 -4.67 6.15
C LEU A 71 -8.55 -4.71 4.62
N ARG A 72 -8.96 -5.80 3.98
CA ARG A 72 -8.81 -5.97 2.52
C ARG A 72 -9.84 -5.14 1.77
N ALA A 73 -9.45 -4.54 0.65
CA ALA A 73 -10.41 -3.96 -0.29
C ALA A 73 -11.33 -5.06 -0.86
N ILE A 74 -12.63 -4.80 -0.89
CA ILE A 74 -13.65 -5.70 -1.45
C ILE A 74 -14.37 -5.11 -2.65
N THR A 75 -14.27 -3.80 -2.88
CA THR A 75 -14.78 -3.12 -4.08
C THR A 75 -13.68 -2.35 -4.78
N SER A 76 -13.97 -1.91 -6.01
CA SER A 76 -13.10 -1.07 -6.83
C SER A 76 -11.70 -1.64 -7.08
N VAL A 77 -11.58 -2.97 -7.11
CA VAL A 77 -10.32 -3.67 -7.42
C VAL A 77 -9.85 -3.32 -8.83
N THR A 78 -10.77 -3.17 -9.79
CA THR A 78 -10.44 -2.78 -11.16
C THR A 78 -9.84 -1.38 -11.22
N GLU A 79 -10.42 -0.41 -10.52
CA GLU A 79 -9.93 0.96 -10.44
C GLU A 79 -8.59 1.05 -9.69
N LEU A 80 -8.43 0.27 -8.62
CA LEU A 80 -7.16 0.13 -7.91
C LEU A 80 -6.08 -0.43 -8.84
N CYS A 81 -6.36 -1.51 -9.57
CA CYS A 81 -5.44 -2.09 -10.56
C CYS A 81 -5.10 -1.11 -11.69
N ALA A 82 -6.08 -0.35 -12.19
CA ALA A 82 -5.84 0.67 -13.20
C ALA A 82 -4.92 1.78 -12.66
N THR A 83 -5.13 2.19 -11.40
CA THR A 83 -4.30 3.18 -10.72
C THR A 83 -2.88 2.66 -10.50
N THR A 84 -2.70 1.39 -10.08
CA THR A 84 -1.37 0.79 -9.94
C THR A 84 -0.67 0.65 -11.28
N HIS A 85 -1.39 0.30 -12.35
CA HIS A 85 -0.81 0.21 -13.68
C HIS A 85 -0.29 1.56 -14.17
N ALA A 86 -1.09 2.62 -13.99
CA ALA A 86 -0.69 3.99 -14.30
C ALA A 86 0.54 4.44 -13.50
N LEU A 87 0.66 4.00 -12.23
CA LEU A 87 1.84 4.24 -11.40
C LEU A 87 3.05 3.39 -11.82
N ASP A 88 2.84 2.16 -12.29
CA ASP A 88 3.91 1.29 -12.81
C ASP A 88 4.56 1.88 -14.06
N GLU A 89 3.77 2.52 -14.93
CA GLU A 89 4.28 3.28 -16.07
C GLU A 89 5.16 4.44 -15.61
N CYS A 90 4.71 5.22 -14.60
CA CYS A 90 5.52 6.28 -13.99
C CYS A 90 6.81 5.71 -13.38
N LEU A 91 6.76 4.59 -12.67
CA LEU A 91 7.95 3.95 -12.07
C LEU A 91 8.94 3.47 -13.15
N ALA A 92 8.45 2.97 -14.29
CA ALA A 92 9.27 2.50 -15.40
C ALA A 92 10.11 3.62 -16.04
N GLU A 93 9.60 4.86 -16.10
CA GLU A 93 10.35 6.04 -16.56
C GLU A 93 11.67 6.25 -15.78
N PHE A 94 11.67 5.85 -14.50
CA PHE A 94 12.81 5.96 -13.59
C PHE A 94 13.51 4.62 -13.34
N ARG A 95 13.20 3.58 -14.13
CA ARG A 95 13.74 2.21 -14.01
C ARG A 95 13.50 1.59 -12.63
N LEU A 96 12.38 1.94 -12.01
CA LEU A 96 11.95 1.40 -10.73
C LEU A 96 11.04 0.17 -10.94
N PRO A 97 11.02 -0.77 -9.97
CA PRO A 97 10.20 -1.98 -10.10
C PRO A 97 8.71 -1.66 -10.08
N PRO A 98 7.87 -2.41 -10.81
CA PRO A 98 6.41 -2.26 -10.81
C PRO A 98 5.80 -2.73 -9.48
N PHE A 99 4.49 -2.70 -9.32
CA PHE A 99 3.79 -3.22 -8.15
C PHE A 99 3.86 -4.76 -8.06
N TYR A 100 3.17 -5.35 -7.08
CA TYR A 100 3.13 -6.82 -6.90
C TYR A 100 2.31 -7.48 -8.01
N THR A 101 2.75 -8.66 -8.49
CA THR A 101 2.06 -9.43 -9.54
C THR A 101 0.66 -9.90 -9.11
N ASP A 102 0.49 -10.28 -7.85
CA ASP A 102 -0.81 -10.61 -7.26
C ASP A 102 -1.12 -9.59 -6.14
N PRO A 103 -1.68 -8.41 -6.49
CA PRO A 103 -1.83 -7.33 -5.54
C PRO A 103 -2.95 -7.63 -4.53
N SER A 104 -2.62 -7.59 -3.25
CA SER A 104 -3.61 -7.55 -2.17
C SER A 104 -3.75 -6.13 -1.62
N PHE A 105 -4.71 -5.38 -2.15
CA PHE A 105 -5.04 -4.05 -1.64
C PHE A 105 -5.65 -4.12 -0.24
N HIS A 106 -5.04 -3.42 0.70
CA HIS A 106 -5.49 -3.40 2.09
C HIS A 106 -5.13 -2.08 2.76
N MET A 107 -5.84 -1.80 3.86
CA MET A 107 -5.51 -0.71 4.77
C MET A 107 -5.10 -1.28 6.11
N SER A 108 -3.86 -1.02 6.52
CA SER A 108 -3.36 -1.44 7.84
C SER A 108 -3.99 -0.63 8.95
N VAL A 109 -4.44 -1.30 10.02
CA VAL A 109 -5.03 -0.69 11.21
C VAL A 109 -4.16 -0.87 12.45
N LEU A 110 -3.48 -2.01 12.56
CA LEU A 110 -2.53 -2.31 13.64
C LEU A 110 -1.25 -2.91 13.06
N TRP A 111 -0.15 -2.84 13.81
CA TRP A 111 1.10 -3.50 13.46
C TRP A 111 1.93 -3.88 14.69
N VAL A 112 2.88 -4.80 14.51
CA VAL A 112 3.87 -5.19 15.52
C VAL A 112 5.23 -5.49 14.86
N VAL A 113 6.29 -5.54 15.67
CA VAL A 113 7.64 -5.94 15.26
C VAL A 113 7.74 -7.47 15.23
N GLY A 114 8.36 -8.01 14.19
CA GLY A 114 8.49 -9.46 13.97
C GLY A 114 7.46 -9.98 12.98
N ASP A 115 7.49 -11.30 12.77
CA ASP A 115 6.57 -12.12 11.99
C ASP A 115 6.21 -13.40 12.77
#